data_AF-A0A7Y2CVU4-F1
#
_entry.id   AF-A0A7Y2CVU4-F1
#
_cell.length_a   1.000
_cell.length_b   1.000
_cell.length_c   1.000
_cell.angle_alpha   90.00
_cell.angle_beta   90.00
_cell.angle_gamma   90.00
#
_symmetry.space_group_name_H-M   'P 1'
#
loop_
_entity.id
_entity.type
_entity.pdbx_description
1 polymer ?
#
loop_
_entity_poly.entity_id
_entity_poly.type
_entity_poly.pdbx_seq_one_letter_code
_entity_poly.pdbx_strand_id
1 'polypeptide(L)' 'MELFPKSGRVVPELAREDLRELIVGDYRIVYRLDGELAVLLTVYRSSMLFPFRLFDE' A
#
# COMPACT_ATOMS: atom_id res chain seq x y z
N MET A 1 -8.78 6.52 -13.40
CA MET A 1 -7.82 6.60 -12.29
C MET A 1 -8.41 7.56 -11.28
N GLU A 2 -8.89 7.03 -10.15
CA GLU A 2 -9.68 7.78 -9.17
C GLU A 2 -8.96 9.03 -8.66
N LEU A 3 -9.74 10.09 -8.39
CA LEU A 3 -9.32 11.44 -7.98
C LEU A 3 -8.74 11.52 -6.56
N PHE A 4 -8.44 10.40 -5.90
CA PHE A 4 -8.15 10.34 -4.46
C PHE A 4 -7.01 9.36 -4.15
N PRO A 5 -5.75 9.66 -4.53
CA PRO A 5 -4.60 8.80 -4.21
C PRO A 5 -4.41 8.62 -2.70
N LYS A 6 -4.98 9.52 -1.87
CA LYS A 6 -5.00 9.45 -0.41
C LYS A 6 -6.21 8.70 0.17
N SER A 7 -6.84 7.79 -0.58
CA SER A 7 -7.97 6.98 -0.08
C SER A 7 -7.52 5.80 0.78
N GLY A 8 -6.38 5.16 0.47
CA GLY A 8 -5.83 4.07 1.25
C GLY A 8 -5.30 4.51 2.61
N ARG A 9 -5.35 3.66 3.63
CA ARG A 9 -4.78 3.98 4.95
C ARG A 9 -3.26 3.84 4.92
N VAL A 10 -2.55 4.45 5.87
CA VAL A 10 -1.12 4.21 6.08
C VAL A 10 -0.88 2.73 6.36
N VAL A 11 0.16 2.15 5.75
CA VAL A 11 0.58 0.76 6.01
C VAL A 11 0.97 0.61 7.49
N PRO A 12 0.19 -0.13 8.31
CA PRO A 12 0.42 -0.21 9.76
C PRO A 12 1.81 -0.75 10.12
N GLU A 13 2.34 -1.66 9.32
CA GLU A 13 3.62 -2.34 9.54
C GLU A 13 4.84 -1.43 9.36
N LEU A 14 4.70 -0.34 8.59
CA LEU A 14 5.80 0.58 8.28
C LEU A 14 5.59 1.98 8.86
N ALA A 15 4.34 2.36 9.19
CA ALA A 15 3.99 3.67 9.75
C ALA A 15 4.52 4.87 8.96
N ARG A 16 4.68 4.70 7.64
CA ARG A 16 5.19 5.70 6.69
C ARG A 16 4.03 6.36 5.97
N GLU A 17 3.91 7.68 6.08
CA GLU A 17 2.79 8.45 5.50
C GLU A 17 2.68 8.34 3.96
N ASP A 18 3.81 8.13 3.28
CA ASP A 18 3.87 7.94 1.83
C ASP A 18 3.43 6.54 1.39
N LEU A 19 3.46 5.54 2.29
CA LEU A 19 3.05 4.17 1.99
C LEU A 19 1.63 3.92 2.45
N ARG A 20 0.80 3.52 1.49
CA ARG A 20 -0.63 3.34 1.71
C ARG A 20 -1.11 1.99 1.23
N GLU A 21 -2.22 1.56 1.83
CA GLU A 21 -2.88 0.32 1.45
C GLU A 21 -4.39 0.43 1.32
N LEU A 22 -4.91 -0.37 0.40
CA LEU A 22 -6.34 -0.66 0.25
C LEU A 22 -6.57 -2.14 0.52
N ILE A 23 -7.63 -2.45 1.26
CA ILE A 23 -8.12 -3.82 1.44
C ILE A 23 -9.28 -4.01 0.47
N VAL A 24 -9.10 -4.92 -0.49
CA VAL A 24 -10.11 -5.25 -1.51
C VAL A 24 -10.37 -6.74 -1.45
N GLY A 25 -11.48 -7.13 -0.81
CA GLY A 25 -11.73 -8.52 -0.46
C GLY A 25 -10.59 -9.09 0.39
N ASP A 26 -10.08 -10.25 -0.01
CA ASP A 26 -8.98 -10.95 0.68
C ASP A 26 -7.57 -10.47 0.25
N TYR A 27 -7.46 -9.30 -0.39
CA TYR A 27 -6.19 -8.77 -0.88
C TYR A 27 -5.86 -7.41 -0.26
N ARG A 28 -4.57 -7.21 0.02
CA ARG A 28 -3.98 -5.91 0.36
C ARG A 28 -3.24 -5.41 -0.87
N ILE A 29 -3.60 -4.22 -1.34
CA ILE A 29 -2.93 -3.48 -2.40
C ILE A 29 -2.08 -2.43 -1.72
N VAL A 30 -0.76 -2.51 -1.85
CA VAL A 30 0.18 -1.54 -1.26
C VAL A 30 0.76 -0.67 -2.36
N TYR A 31 0.73 0.64 -2.14
CA TYR A 31 1.22 1.64 -3.08
C TYR A 31 1.92 2.78 -2.34
N ARG A 32 2.74 3.53 -3.07
CA ARG A 32 3.41 4.73 -2.58
C ARG A 32 2.82 5.98 -3.23
N LEU A 33 2.72 7.06 -2.46
CA LEU A 33 2.44 8.39 -2.99
C LEU A 33 3.73 9.02 -3.54
N ASP A 34 3.69 9.38 -4.82
CA ASP A 34 4.73 10.17 -5.50
C ASP A 34 4.07 11.42 -6.08
N GLY A 35 4.02 12.48 -5.26
CA GLY A 35 3.18 13.65 -5.50
C GLY A 35 1.69 13.28 -5.55
N GLU A 36 1.07 13.49 -6.72
CA GLU A 36 -0.34 13.13 -6.97
C GLU A 36 -0.50 11.73 -7.58
N LEU A 37 0.61 11.00 -7.78
CA LEU A 37 0.61 9.66 -8.35
C LEU A 37 0.60 8.60 -7.26
N ALA A 38 -0.22 7.56 -7.48
CA ALA A 38 -0.16 6.32 -6.70
C ALA A 38 0.66 5.30 -7.48
N VAL A 39 1.85 4.97 -6.98
CA VAL A 39 2.75 3.96 -7.56
C VAL A 39 2.50 2.62 -6.87
N LEU A 40 1.94 1.66 -7.61
CA LEU A 40 1.70 0.31 -7.10
C LEU A 40 3.02 -0.39 -6.77
N LEU A 41 3.16 -0.88 -5.55
CA LEU A 41 4.36 -1.60 -5.11
C LEU A 41 4.13 -3.11 -5.05
N THR A 42 3.01 -3.55 -4.51
CA THR A 42 2.68 -4.98 -4.42
C THR A 42 1.20 -5.22 -4.17
N VAL A 43 0.74 -6.42 -4.52
CA VAL A 43 -0.57 -6.96 -4.19
C VAL A 43 -0.38 -8.36 -3.64
N TYR A 44 -0.93 -8.63 -2.46
CA TYR A 44 -0.83 -9.95 -1.82
C TYR A 44 -2.09 -10.26 -1.01
N ARG A 45 -2.30 -11.54 -0.68
CA ARG A 45 -3.47 -11.92 0.13
C ARG A 45 -3.31 -11.46 1.56
N SER A 46 -4.39 -10.97 2.15
CA SER A 46 -4.47 -10.53 3.56
C SER A 46 -4.13 -11.64 4.56
N SER A 47 -4.26 -12.91 4.16
CA SER A 47 -3.87 -14.07 4.96
C SER A 47 -2.36 -14.34 4.98
N MET A 48 -1.57 -13.68 4.13
CA MET A 48 -0.11 -13.77 4.13
C MET A 48 0.48 -12.73 5.08
N LEU A 49 1.67 -13.02 5.61
CA LEU A 49 2.47 -12.04 6.33
C LEU A 49 2.83 -10.87 5.41
N PHE A 50 2.90 -9.67 5.99
CA PHE A 50 3.37 -8.49 5.26
C PHE A 50 4.77 -8.76 4.69
N PRO A 51 4.99 -8.57 3.38
CA PRO A 51 6.25 -8.94 2.73
C PRO A 51 7.33 -7.86 2.96
N PHE A 52 7.79 -7.71 4.21
CA PHE A 52 8.75 -6.67 4.65
C PHE A 52 9.96 -6.54 3.72
N ARG A 53 10.48 -7.67 3.22
CA ARG A 53 11.66 -7.69 2.33
C ARG A 53 11.52 -6.92 1.02
N LEU A 54 10.31 -6.55 0.61
CA LEU A 54 10.09 -5.69 -0.56
C LEU A 54 10.32 -4.19 -0.26
N PHE A 55 10.46 -3.83 1.01
CA PHE A 55 10.54 -2.46 1.52
C PHE A 55 11.80 -2.19 2.35
N ASP A 56 12.70 -3.18 2.42
CA ASP A 56 14.02 -3.04 3.02
C ASP A 56 14.95 -2.37 1.98
N GLU A 57 15.18 -1.06 2.12
CA GLU A 57 16.26 -0.31 1.43
C GLU A 57 17.37 0.06 2.42
#